data_AF-A0A962INP1-F1
#
_entry.id   AF-A0A962INP1-F1
#
_cell.length_a   1.000
_cell.length_b   1.000
_cell.length_c   1.000
_cell.angle_alpha   90.00
_cell.angle_beta   90.00
_cell.angle_gamma   90.00
#
_symmetry.space_group_name_H-M   'P 1'
#
loop_
_entity.id
_entity.type
_entity.pdbx_description
1 polymer ?
#
loop_
_entity_poly.entity_id
_entity_poly.type
_entity_poly.pdbx_seq_one_letter_code
_entity_poly.pdbx_strand_id
1 'polypeptide(L)'
;TANSRDQGVNQLSAALKRRFNYIHIPLVADKATEMAIVRERSAQLIARYSIPTPIEPAIIDLLTTVFREIRAGRSEDGVSLKSPSTTMSTAEAIGVALDAALHARFFGEGKVGARAIARNLVGSVVKEDLADLGVLKEYLTLVARKRAKGSKPWAEFSDEAEASLG
;
A
#
# COMPACT_ATOMS: atom_id res chain seq x y z
N THR A 1 1.17 -16.49 0.23
CA THR A 1 0.82 -16.25 1.64
C THR A 1 -0.69 -16.36 1.76
N ALA A 2 -1.20 -17.07 2.77
CA ALA A 2 -2.65 -17.12 3.01
C ALA A 2 -3.04 -15.98 3.96
N ASN A 3 -4.11 -15.28 3.63
CA ASN A 3 -4.51 -14.06 4.31
C ASN A 3 -5.41 -14.37 5.52
N SER A 4 -5.21 -13.71 6.66
CA SER A 4 -6.01 -13.96 7.86
C SER A 4 -7.50 -13.62 7.68
N ARG A 5 -7.84 -12.76 6.71
CA ARG A 5 -9.24 -12.45 6.33
C ARG A 5 -9.95 -13.60 5.58
N ASP A 6 -9.21 -14.53 4.98
CA ASP A 6 -9.77 -15.69 4.24
C ASP A 6 -10.18 -16.87 5.14
N GLN A 7 -9.96 -16.78 6.45
CA GLN A 7 -10.27 -17.89 7.37
C GLN A 7 -11.75 -18.30 7.37
N GLY A 8 -12.65 -17.46 6.88
CA GLY A 8 -14.10 -17.74 6.80
C GLY A 8 -14.57 -18.41 5.52
N VAL A 9 -13.86 -18.25 4.39
CA VAL A 9 -14.40 -18.58 3.06
C VAL A 9 -13.64 -19.73 2.38
N ASN A 10 -12.32 -19.84 2.60
CA ASN A 10 -11.49 -20.91 2.05
C ASN A 10 -10.69 -21.60 3.17
N GLN A 11 -11.38 -22.31 4.06
CA GLN A 11 -10.69 -23.09 5.10
C GLN A 11 -9.93 -24.26 4.49
N LEU A 12 -8.59 -24.24 4.64
CA LEU A 12 -7.73 -25.37 4.29
C LEU A 12 -8.21 -26.64 5.01
N SER A 13 -8.26 -27.75 4.26
CA SER A 13 -8.74 -29.04 4.79
C SER A 13 -7.92 -29.51 6.00
N ALA A 14 -8.56 -30.28 6.89
CA ALA A 14 -7.92 -30.78 8.11
C ALA A 14 -6.64 -31.62 7.83
N ALA A 15 -6.59 -32.31 6.70
CA ALA A 15 -5.42 -33.08 6.27
C ALA A 15 -4.24 -32.16 5.90
N LEU A 16 -4.52 -31.01 5.28
CA LEU A 16 -3.50 -30.04 4.89
C LEU A 16 -2.99 -29.28 6.12
N LYS A 17 -3.89 -28.91 7.05
CA LYS A 17 -3.53 -28.29 8.34
C LYS A 17 -2.58 -29.14 9.20
N ARG A 18 -2.61 -30.48 9.08
CA ARG A 18 -1.68 -31.36 9.81
C ARG A 18 -0.28 -31.45 9.20
N ARG A 19 -0.11 -31.06 7.94
CA ARG A 19 1.16 -31.20 7.19
C ARG A 19 1.95 -29.90 7.05
N PHE A 20 1.36 -28.76 7.42
CA PHE A 20 1.99 -27.45 7.33
C PHE A 20 2.22 -26.85 8.72
N ASN A 21 3.40 -26.25 8.91
CA ASN A 21 3.66 -25.37 10.04
C ASN A 21 3.11 -23.98 9.73
N TYR A 22 2.33 -23.41 10.65
CA TYR A 22 1.73 -22.09 10.51
C TYR A 22 2.45 -21.09 11.41
N ILE A 23 2.83 -19.95 10.84
CA ILE A 23 3.37 -18.80 11.58
C ILE A 23 2.40 -17.65 11.36
N HIS A 24 1.83 -17.15 12.46
CA HIS A 24 1.01 -15.95 12.43
C HIS A 24 1.90 -14.72 12.54
N ILE A 25 1.90 -13.88 11.50
CA ILE A 25 2.65 -12.61 11.50
C ILE A 25 1.67 -11.50 11.89
N PRO A 26 1.81 -10.87 13.07
CA PRO A 26 0.92 -9.79 13.47
C PRO A 26 1.18 -8.52 12.64
N LEU A 27 0.18 -7.63 12.61
CA LEU A 27 0.36 -6.29 12.05
C LEU A 27 1.30 -5.46 12.93
N VAL A 28 2.05 -4.57 12.30
CA VAL A 28 2.93 -3.64 13.00
C VAL A 28 2.08 -2.58 13.72
N ALA A 29 2.23 -2.50 15.04
CA ALA A 29 1.36 -1.69 15.89
C ALA A 29 1.50 -0.19 15.63
N ASP A 30 2.74 0.31 15.53
CA ASP A 30 3.03 1.73 15.35
C ASP A 30 3.51 2.08 13.94
N LYS A 31 3.22 3.31 13.51
CA LYS A 31 3.54 3.80 12.17
C LYS A 31 5.05 3.92 11.94
N ALA A 32 5.82 4.33 12.95
CA ALA A 32 7.25 4.56 12.80
C ALA A 32 8.00 3.27 12.51
N THR A 33 7.67 2.19 13.21
CA THR A 33 8.20 0.84 12.96
C THR A 33 7.77 0.35 11.58
N GLU A 34 6.51 0.55 11.18
CA GLU A 34 6.05 0.12 9.85
C GLU A 34 6.80 0.87 8.74
N MET A 35 6.98 2.18 8.87
CA MET A 35 7.79 2.98 7.94
C MET A 35 9.25 2.52 7.89
N ALA A 36 9.86 2.22 9.04
CA ALA A 36 11.23 1.73 9.11
C ALA A 36 11.39 0.40 8.35
N ILE A 37 10.45 -0.53 8.56
CA ILE A 37 10.41 -1.81 7.85
C ILE A 37 10.22 -1.59 6.35
N VAL A 38 9.24 -0.77 5.93
CA VAL A 38 8.99 -0.52 4.50
C VAL A 38 10.22 0.09 3.85
N ARG A 39 10.84 1.10 4.48
CA ARG A 39 12.06 1.76 3.98
C ARG A 39 13.22 0.78 3.85
N GLU A 40 13.52 0.02 4.90
CA GLU A 40 14.68 -0.88 4.92
C GLU A 40 14.51 -2.01 3.89
N ARG A 41 13.34 -2.65 3.88
CA ARG A 41 13.08 -3.79 3.01
C ARG A 41 12.96 -3.39 1.54
N SER A 42 12.33 -2.25 1.24
CA SER A 42 12.30 -1.73 -0.13
C SER A 42 13.72 -1.37 -0.61
N ALA A 43 14.53 -0.68 0.20
CA ALA A 43 15.92 -0.37 -0.15
C ALA A 43 16.77 -1.63 -0.40
N GLN A 44 16.60 -2.68 0.42
CA GLN A 44 17.28 -3.96 0.22
C GLN A 44 16.90 -4.62 -1.11
N LEU A 45 15.61 -4.63 -1.46
CA LEU A 45 15.13 -5.21 -2.73
C LEU A 45 15.59 -4.40 -3.93
N ILE A 46 15.47 -3.08 -3.86
CA ILE A 46 15.93 -2.13 -4.88
C ILE A 46 17.43 -2.33 -5.16
N ALA A 47 18.25 -2.44 -4.11
CA ALA A 47 19.68 -2.73 -4.24
C ALA A 47 19.94 -4.12 -4.81
N ARG A 48 19.22 -5.15 -4.35
CA ARG A 48 19.36 -6.53 -4.83
C ARG A 48 19.07 -6.66 -6.33
N TYR A 49 18.12 -5.87 -6.84
CA TYR A 49 17.77 -5.85 -8.26
C TYR A 49 18.55 -4.81 -9.07
N SER A 50 19.55 -4.14 -8.47
CA SER A 50 20.36 -3.12 -9.12
C SER A 50 19.52 -1.98 -9.75
N ILE A 51 18.49 -1.54 -9.03
CA ILE A 51 17.62 -0.43 -9.41
C ILE A 51 18.11 0.80 -8.63
N PRO A 52 18.90 1.74 -9.20
CA PRO A 52 19.47 2.86 -8.44
C PRO A 52 18.43 3.98 -8.24
N THR A 53 17.28 3.65 -7.63
CA THR A 53 16.15 4.56 -7.44
C THR A 53 15.81 4.63 -5.94
N PRO A 54 16.54 5.45 -5.15
CA PRO A 54 16.23 5.61 -3.73
C PRO A 54 14.85 6.24 -3.56
N ILE A 55 14.14 5.83 -2.52
CA ILE A 55 12.82 6.37 -2.16
C ILE A 55 13.00 7.33 -0.99
N GLU A 56 12.51 8.56 -1.15
CA GLU A 56 12.60 9.56 -0.10
C GLU A 56 11.72 9.21 1.12
N PRO A 57 12.15 9.53 2.36
CA PRO A 57 11.37 9.20 3.56
C PRO A 57 9.94 9.73 3.54
N ALA A 58 9.71 10.91 2.97
CA ALA A 58 8.37 11.50 2.85
C ALA A 58 7.42 10.69 1.95
N ILE A 59 7.96 9.98 0.95
CA ILE A 59 7.17 9.12 0.06
C ILE A 59 6.83 7.80 0.77
N ILE A 60 7.76 7.27 1.57
CA ILE A 60 7.50 6.10 2.43
C ILE A 60 6.45 6.43 3.50
N ASP A 61 6.51 7.63 4.09
CA ASP A 61 5.49 8.11 5.03
C ASP A 61 4.10 8.17 4.38
N LEU A 62 4.00 8.80 3.21
CA LEU A 62 2.75 8.88 2.46
C LEU A 62 2.18 7.48 2.18
N LEU A 63 3.00 6.59 1.62
CA LEU A 63 2.63 5.21 1.32
C LEU A 63 2.12 4.48 2.57
N THR A 64 2.89 4.54 3.67
CA THR A 64 2.55 3.86 4.92
C THR A 64 1.28 4.43 5.54
N THR A 65 1.10 5.76 5.47
CA THR A 65 -0.13 6.44 5.93
C THR A 65 -1.35 5.92 5.18
N VAL A 66 -1.31 5.91 3.86
CA VAL A 66 -2.43 5.45 3.02
C VAL A 66 -2.78 3.99 3.34
N PHE A 67 -1.78 3.10 3.42
CA PHE A 67 -2.00 1.70 3.76
C PHE A 67 -2.63 1.52 5.14
N ARG A 68 -2.14 2.24 6.16
CA ARG A 68 -2.66 2.15 7.52
C ARG A 68 -4.09 2.65 7.63
N GLU A 69 -4.41 3.78 7.02
CA GLU A 69 -5.73 4.40 7.10
C GLU A 69 -6.81 3.56 6.38
N ILE A 70 -6.50 3.09 5.17
CA ILE A 70 -7.40 2.20 4.41
C ILE A 70 -7.60 0.88 5.17
N ARG A 71 -6.51 0.29 5.69
CA ARG A 71 -6.58 -0.94 6.50
C ARG A 71 -7.42 -0.77 7.76
N ALA A 72 -7.29 0.37 8.44
CA ALA A 72 -7.99 0.67 9.69
C ALA A 72 -9.45 1.11 9.48
N GLY A 73 -9.84 1.50 8.27
CA GLY A 73 -11.16 2.08 8.00
C GLY A 73 -11.33 3.45 8.67
N ARG A 74 -10.22 4.15 8.98
CA ARG A 74 -10.24 5.46 9.61
C ARG A 74 -8.96 6.23 9.31
N SER A 75 -9.07 7.50 8.95
CA SER A 75 -7.91 8.38 8.78
C SER A 75 -7.35 8.88 10.11
N GLU A 76 -6.09 9.33 10.12
CA GLU A 76 -5.45 10.04 11.23
C GLU A 76 -6.22 11.31 11.63
N ASP A 77 -6.93 11.93 10.67
CA ASP A 77 -7.81 13.08 10.87
C ASP A 77 -9.20 12.69 11.42
N GLY A 78 -9.41 11.40 11.70
CA GLY A 78 -10.64 10.88 12.33
C GLY A 78 -11.79 10.57 11.37
N VAL A 79 -11.59 10.66 10.06
CA VAL A 79 -12.62 10.37 9.04
C VAL A 79 -12.84 8.86 8.94
N SER A 80 -14.07 8.40 9.12
CA SER A 80 -14.44 6.99 8.90
C SER A 80 -14.42 6.64 7.42
N LEU A 81 -13.91 5.45 7.10
CA LEU A 81 -13.72 4.95 5.75
C LEU A 81 -14.22 3.51 5.67
N LYS A 82 -14.65 3.09 4.48
CA LYS A 82 -14.79 1.65 4.20
C LYS A 82 -13.41 0.98 4.27
N SER A 83 -13.39 -0.27 4.73
CA SER A 83 -12.22 -1.14 4.62
C SER A 83 -12.36 -2.03 3.38
N PRO A 84 -11.28 -2.23 2.61
CA PRO A 84 -11.31 -3.14 1.47
C PRO A 84 -11.39 -4.59 1.95
N SER A 85 -11.89 -5.45 1.06
CA SER A 85 -11.79 -6.90 1.23
C SER A 85 -10.33 -7.36 1.08
N THR A 86 -9.61 -6.72 0.17
CA THR A 86 -8.21 -6.96 -0.16
C THR A 86 -7.24 -6.69 1.00
N THR A 87 -6.21 -7.53 1.11
CA THR A 87 -5.02 -7.34 1.96
C THR A 87 -4.34 -5.95 1.82
N MET A 88 -4.12 -5.19 2.91
CA MET A 88 -3.34 -3.94 2.97
C MET A 88 -2.25 -4.03 4.07
N SER A 89 -1.40 -5.05 3.98
CA SER A 89 -0.30 -5.38 4.88
C SER A 89 0.98 -4.57 4.61
N THR A 90 1.93 -4.62 5.56
CA THR A 90 3.27 -4.04 5.41
C THR A 90 4.04 -4.65 4.24
N ALA A 91 3.82 -5.94 3.95
CA ALA A 91 4.47 -6.61 2.81
C ALA A 91 3.97 -6.08 1.46
N GLU A 92 2.67 -5.78 1.35
CA GLU A 92 2.11 -5.14 0.16
C GLU A 92 2.60 -3.71 -0.02
N ALA A 93 2.77 -2.94 1.06
CA ALA A 93 3.42 -1.63 0.99
C ALA A 93 4.86 -1.73 0.46
N ILE A 94 5.64 -2.73 0.91
CA ILE A 94 6.98 -2.99 0.35
C ILE A 94 6.91 -3.30 -1.14
N GLY A 95 5.92 -4.10 -1.57
CA GLY A 95 5.67 -4.40 -2.98
C GLY A 95 5.40 -3.14 -3.80
N VAL A 96 4.44 -2.30 -3.37
CA VAL A 96 4.12 -1.03 -4.04
C VAL A 96 5.33 -0.11 -4.12
N ALA A 97 6.16 -0.04 -3.08
CA ALA A 97 7.39 0.74 -3.10
C ALA A 97 8.39 0.22 -4.16
N LEU A 98 8.55 -1.10 -4.27
CA LEU A 98 9.41 -1.72 -5.28
C LEU A 98 8.87 -1.49 -6.71
N ASP A 99 7.56 -1.68 -6.91
CA ASP A 99 6.91 -1.48 -8.21
C ASP A 99 7.00 -0.02 -8.65
N ALA A 100 6.84 0.92 -7.72
CA ALA A 100 7.05 2.34 -7.99
C ALA A 100 8.50 2.66 -8.35
N ALA A 101 9.48 2.01 -7.72
CA ALA A 101 10.89 2.16 -8.06
C ALA A 101 11.23 1.61 -9.46
N LEU A 102 10.68 0.44 -9.80
CA LEU A 102 10.77 -0.16 -11.13
C LEU A 102 10.14 0.75 -12.18
N HIS A 103 8.91 1.20 -11.95
CA HIS A 103 8.20 2.10 -12.86
C HIS A 103 8.97 3.41 -13.05
N ALA A 104 9.42 4.04 -11.97
CA ALA A 104 10.21 5.26 -12.05
C ALA A 104 11.50 5.06 -12.86
N ARG A 105 12.17 3.91 -12.72
CA ARG A 105 13.43 3.62 -13.41
C ARG A 105 13.27 3.39 -14.90
N PHE A 106 12.25 2.64 -15.30
CA PHE A 106 12.09 2.14 -16.67
C PHE A 106 11.08 2.92 -17.51
N PHE A 107 10.09 3.55 -16.86
CA PHE A 107 8.97 4.22 -17.51
C PHE A 107 8.75 5.66 -17.01
N GLY A 108 9.64 6.18 -16.17
CA GLY A 108 9.54 7.52 -15.57
C GLY A 108 10.87 8.26 -15.55
N GLU A 109 10.97 9.25 -14.66
CA GLU A 109 12.10 10.19 -14.56
C GLU A 109 13.26 9.68 -13.69
N GLY A 110 13.26 8.40 -13.31
CA GLY A 110 14.28 7.83 -12.43
C GLY A 110 14.17 8.25 -10.95
N LYS A 111 13.04 8.82 -10.53
CA LYS A 111 12.75 9.19 -9.13
C LYS A 111 11.38 8.65 -8.69
N VAL A 112 11.32 8.08 -7.49
CA VAL A 112 10.04 7.66 -6.90
C VAL A 112 9.37 8.86 -6.24
N GLY A 113 8.32 9.37 -6.88
CA GLY A 113 7.47 10.43 -6.35
C GLY A 113 6.08 9.93 -5.94
N ALA A 114 5.26 10.85 -5.44
CA ALA A 114 3.90 10.55 -4.99
C ALA A 114 3.00 10.00 -6.11
N ARG A 115 3.20 10.47 -7.36
CA ARG A 115 2.53 9.91 -8.56
C ARG A 115 2.88 8.44 -8.79
N ALA A 116 4.16 8.08 -8.66
CA ALA A 116 4.59 6.69 -8.84
C ALA A 116 3.95 5.77 -7.78
N ILE A 117 3.83 6.24 -6.54
CA ILE A 117 3.09 5.52 -5.50
C ILE A 117 1.61 5.38 -5.86
N ALA A 118 0.95 6.47 -6.24
CA ALA A 118 -0.48 6.48 -6.59
C ALA A 118 -0.82 5.46 -7.69
N ARG A 119 -0.04 5.45 -8.78
CA ARG A 119 -0.24 4.54 -9.91
C ARG A 119 -0.17 3.07 -9.48
N ASN A 120 0.84 2.72 -8.67
CA ASN A 120 1.07 1.33 -8.26
C ASN A 120 0.17 0.90 -7.10
N LEU A 121 -0.31 1.85 -6.29
CA LEU A 121 -1.25 1.58 -5.20
C LEU A 121 -2.59 1.04 -5.72
N VAL A 122 -3.12 1.59 -6.81
CA VAL A 122 -4.42 1.15 -7.37
C VAL A 122 -4.39 -0.36 -7.62
N GLY A 123 -3.34 -0.86 -8.27
CA GLY A 123 -3.15 -2.29 -8.54
C GLY A 123 -3.10 -3.13 -7.26
N SER A 124 -2.45 -2.62 -6.20
CA SER A 124 -2.42 -3.31 -4.90
C SER A 124 -3.78 -3.36 -4.20
N VAL A 125 -4.64 -2.36 -4.40
CA VAL A 125 -5.96 -2.30 -3.76
C VAL A 125 -6.97 -3.22 -4.46
N VAL A 126 -6.91 -3.31 -5.79
CA VAL A 126 -7.91 -4.07 -6.58
C VAL A 126 -7.45 -5.48 -6.98
N LYS A 127 -6.30 -5.93 -6.47
CA LYS A 127 -5.68 -7.22 -6.86
C LYS A 127 -6.55 -8.45 -6.58
N GLU A 128 -7.39 -8.41 -5.55
CA GLU A 128 -8.26 -9.53 -5.15
C GLU A 128 -9.72 -9.28 -5.57
N ASP A 129 -10.21 -8.04 -5.46
CA ASP A 129 -11.57 -7.67 -5.84
C ASP A 129 -11.61 -6.28 -6.51
N LEU A 130 -12.17 -6.21 -7.72
CA LEU A 130 -12.40 -4.94 -8.42
C LEU A 130 -13.39 -4.02 -7.70
N ALA A 131 -14.27 -4.57 -6.85
CA ALA A 131 -15.19 -3.77 -6.04
C ALA A 131 -14.46 -2.88 -5.02
N ASP A 132 -13.25 -3.24 -4.60
CA ASP A 132 -12.43 -2.44 -3.66
C ASP A 132 -11.97 -1.11 -4.27
N LEU A 133 -12.13 -0.92 -5.59
CA LEU A 133 -11.94 0.35 -6.26
C LEU A 133 -12.85 1.44 -5.68
N GLY A 134 -14.05 1.07 -5.21
CA GLY A 134 -14.95 1.98 -4.50
C GLY A 134 -14.38 2.50 -3.18
N VAL A 135 -13.61 1.68 -2.46
CA VAL A 135 -12.95 2.07 -1.20
C VAL A 135 -11.85 3.10 -1.47
N LEU A 136 -11.07 2.90 -2.53
CA LEU A 136 -10.04 3.86 -2.93
C LEU A 136 -10.65 5.20 -3.38
N LYS A 137 -11.74 5.17 -4.17
CA LYS A 137 -12.47 6.39 -4.57
C LYS A 137 -12.99 7.19 -3.37
N GLU A 138 -13.51 6.50 -2.37
CA GLU A 138 -13.96 7.11 -1.12
C GLU A 138 -12.78 7.75 -0.36
N TYR A 139 -11.67 7.03 -0.20
CA TYR A 139 -10.46 7.55 0.45
C TYR A 139 -9.92 8.81 -0.23
N LEU A 140 -9.83 8.81 -1.57
CA LEU A 140 -9.37 9.97 -2.32
C LEU A 140 -10.27 11.19 -2.08
N THR A 141 -11.58 10.98 -2.11
CA THR A 141 -12.58 12.05 -1.95
C THR A 141 -12.60 12.62 -0.53
N LEU A 142 -12.59 11.76 0.48
CA LEU A 142 -12.79 12.17 1.87
C LEU A 142 -11.50 12.61 2.57
N VAL A 143 -10.35 12.10 2.14
CA VAL A 143 -9.04 12.30 2.80
C VAL A 143 -8.03 12.95 1.85
N ALA A 144 -7.69 12.30 0.74
CA ALA A 144 -6.56 12.75 -0.10
C ALA A 144 -6.77 14.15 -0.69
N ARG A 145 -7.95 14.45 -1.25
CA ARG A 145 -8.31 15.78 -1.79
C ARG A 145 -8.23 16.89 -0.72
N LYS A 146 -8.53 16.57 0.53
CA LYS A 146 -8.44 17.57 1.62
C LYS A 146 -6.98 17.87 1.94
N ARG A 147 -6.15 16.83 2.05
CA ARG A 147 -4.70 16.97 2.30
C ARG A 147 -3.96 17.61 1.13
N ALA A 148 -4.42 17.39 -0.10
CA ALA A 148 -3.88 18.00 -1.32
C ALA A 148 -3.84 19.54 -1.26
N LYS A 149 -4.77 20.19 -0.58
CA LYS A 149 -4.81 21.66 -0.44
C LYS A 149 -3.62 22.24 0.31
N GLY A 150 -3.01 21.46 1.21
CA GLY A 150 -1.91 21.91 2.08
C GLY A 150 -0.59 21.18 1.84
N SER A 151 -0.55 20.19 0.95
CA SER A 151 0.63 19.35 0.75
C SER A 151 0.80 18.91 -0.70
N LYS A 152 1.92 19.31 -1.30
CA LYS A 152 2.25 18.98 -2.70
C LYS A 152 2.31 17.46 -2.96
N PRO A 153 2.97 16.62 -2.14
CA PRO A 153 2.93 15.17 -2.32
C PRO A 153 1.50 14.60 -2.30
N TRP A 154 0.62 15.10 -1.43
CA TRP A 154 -0.78 14.66 -1.39
C TRP A 154 -1.57 15.12 -2.61
N ALA A 155 -1.30 16.30 -3.15
CA ALA A 155 -1.90 16.76 -4.40
C ALA A 155 -1.48 15.86 -5.57
N GLU A 156 -0.18 15.64 -5.73
CA GLU A 156 0.35 14.74 -6.78
C GLU A 156 -0.18 13.31 -6.65
N PHE A 157 -0.30 12.80 -5.42
CA PHE A 157 -0.90 11.49 -5.16
C PHE A 157 -2.38 11.45 -5.55
N SER A 158 -3.17 12.44 -5.11
CA SER A 158 -4.62 12.48 -5.37
C SER A 158 -4.91 12.57 -6.87
N ASP A 159 -4.22 13.47 -7.58
CA ASP A 159 -4.43 13.70 -9.00
C ASP A 159 -4.11 12.43 -9.82
N GLU A 160 -2.97 11.78 -9.54
CA GLU A 160 -2.56 10.58 -10.26
C GLU A 160 -3.44 9.36 -9.93
N ALA A 161 -3.84 9.22 -8.67
CA ALA A 161 -4.74 8.14 -8.27
C ALA A 161 -6.11 8.30 -8.94
N GLU A 162 -6.64 9.53 -9.03
CA GLU A 162 -7.88 9.80 -9.77
C GLU A 162 -7.74 9.52 -11.27
N ALA A 163 -6.63 9.93 -11.89
CA ALA A 163 -6.37 9.65 -13.29
C ALA A 163 -6.26 8.14 -13.58
N SER A 164 -5.69 7.37 -12.65
CA SER A 164 -5.54 5.91 -12.77
C SER A 164 -6.84 5.12 -12.51
N LEU A 165 -7.90 5.79 -12.06
CA LEU A 165 -9.22 5.20 -11.80
C LEU A 165 -10.24 5.44 -12.94
N GLY A 166 -9.83 6.20 -13.97
CA GLY A 166 -10.61 6.56 -15.15
C GLY A 166 -10.45 5.59 -16.31
#